data_AF-A0AAV8CLN5-F1
#
_entry.id   AF-A0AAV8CLN5-F1
#
_cell.length_a   1.000
_cell.length_b   1.000
_cell.length_c   1.000
_cell.angle_alpha   90.00
_cell.angle_beta   90.00
_cell.angle_gamma   90.00
#
_symmetry.space_group_name_H-M   'P 1'
#
loop_
_entity.id
_entity.type
_entity.pdbx_description
1 polymer ?
#
loop_
_entity_poly.entity_id
_entity_poly.type
_entity_poly.pdbx_seq_one_letter_code
_entity_poly.pdbx_strand_id
1 'polypeptide(L)'
;MKMAERRRSVLMLINYYCFAMMIASICLLESPGLTCADRNFVLKTCNNTDTPDLCAQILLSDPRSVNATDVRGLTDIALDIAARSADSASSHASDLSDKYEGLPEQEPLDLCKEGWSEAADDLRDAHEQVDEANYTAAARIIGEAVDNGNVCEKAFADDGLKSVMADVDKTTSDQVVLAMDLISLLNVP
;
A
#
# COMPACT_ATOMS: atom_id res chain seq x y z
N MET A 1 -37.89 -55.78 -0.49
CA MET A 1 -37.98 -54.31 -0.29
C MET A 1 -36.77 -53.73 0.48
N LYS A 2 -36.39 -54.27 1.65
CA LYS A 2 -35.25 -53.80 2.48
C LYS A 2 -33.88 -53.64 1.77
N MET A 3 -33.55 -54.49 0.79
CA MET A 3 -32.26 -54.43 0.09
C MET A 3 -32.15 -53.28 -0.93
N ALA A 4 -33.26 -52.89 -1.57
CA ALA A 4 -33.27 -51.79 -2.53
C ALA A 4 -33.14 -50.42 -1.84
N GLU A 5 -33.73 -50.30 -0.66
CA GLU A 5 -33.65 -49.12 0.19
C GLU A 5 -32.24 -48.93 0.76
N ARG A 6 -31.60 -50.01 1.24
CA ARG A 6 -30.20 -49.98 1.68
C ARG A 6 -29.24 -49.61 0.55
N ARG A 7 -29.48 -50.08 -0.68
CA ARG A 7 -28.68 -49.68 -1.86
C ARG A 7 -28.86 -48.20 -2.21
N ARG A 8 -30.08 -47.66 -2.10
CA ARG A 8 -30.36 -46.24 -2.31
C ARG A 8 -29.69 -45.36 -1.25
N SER A 9 -29.74 -45.76 0.03
CA SER A 9 -29.05 -45.04 1.11
C SER A 9 -27.53 -45.03 0.94
N VAL A 10 -26.94 -46.16 0.52
CA VAL A 10 -25.49 -46.25 0.26
C VAL A 10 -25.08 -45.36 -0.92
N LEU A 11 -25.87 -45.33 -2.00
CA LEU A 11 -25.61 -44.46 -3.16
C LEU A 11 -25.70 -42.97 -2.81
N MET A 12 -26.65 -42.57 -1.95
CA MET A 12 -26.77 -41.18 -1.49
C MET A 12 -25.58 -40.75 -0.63
N LEU A 13 -25.11 -41.63 0.27
CA LEU A 13 -23.94 -41.36 1.09
C LEU A 13 -22.68 -41.22 0.22
N ILE A 14 -22.47 -42.12 -0.73
CA ILE A 14 -21.32 -42.04 -1.66
C ILE A 14 -21.35 -40.73 -2.45
N ASN A 15 -22.51 -40.34 -2.99
CA ASN A 15 -22.63 -39.09 -3.75
C ASN A 15 -22.37 -37.85 -2.87
N TYR A 16 -22.85 -37.84 -1.62
CA TYR A 16 -22.56 -36.77 -0.67
C TYR A 16 -21.06 -36.67 -0.34
N TYR A 17 -20.39 -37.80 -0.09
CA TYR A 17 -18.95 -37.82 0.17
C TYR A 17 -18.14 -37.40 -1.07
N CYS A 18 -18.53 -37.81 -2.28
CA CYS A 18 -17.88 -37.35 -3.51
C CYS A 18 -18.04 -35.85 -3.73
N PHE A 19 -19.23 -35.29 -3.48
CA PHE A 19 -19.48 -33.86 -3.60
C PHE A 19 -18.71 -33.06 -2.53
N ALA A 20 -18.68 -33.54 -1.29
CA ALA A 20 -17.89 -32.94 -0.21
C ALA A 20 -16.38 -32.98 -0.50
N MET A 21 -15.85 -34.08 -1.08
CA MET A 21 -14.45 -34.14 -1.50
C MET A 21 -14.14 -33.21 -2.68
N MET A 22 -15.05 -33.09 -3.65
CA MET A 22 -14.91 -32.13 -4.76
C MET A 22 -14.88 -30.68 -4.25
N ILE A 23 -15.76 -30.32 -3.31
CA ILE A 23 -15.76 -28.99 -2.67
C ILE A 23 -14.46 -28.77 -1.88
N ALA A 24 -14.02 -29.76 -1.11
CA ALA A 24 -12.75 -29.66 -0.37
C ALA A 24 -11.54 -29.49 -1.30
N SER A 25 -11.52 -30.16 -2.46
CA SER A 25 -10.47 -29.97 -3.48
C SER A 25 -10.53 -28.60 -4.15
N ILE A 26 -11.72 -28.03 -4.37
CA ILE A 26 -11.89 -26.67 -4.90
C ILE A 26 -11.41 -25.63 -3.87
N CYS A 27 -11.72 -25.82 -2.58
CA CYS A 27 -11.23 -24.95 -1.50
C CYS A 27 -9.70 -24.99 -1.31
N LEU A 28 -9.03 -26.07 -1.75
CA LEU A 28 -7.56 -26.17 -1.73
C LEU A 28 -6.89 -25.53 -2.95
N LEU A 29 -7.65 -25.25 -4.02
CA LEU A 29 -7.18 -24.54 -5.21
C LEU A 29 -7.30 -23.01 -5.08
N GLU A 30 -8.07 -22.53 -4.10
CA GLU A 30 -8.26 -21.12 -3.77
C GLU A 30 -7.53 -20.73 -2.48
N SER A 31 -6.25 -21.09 -2.35
CA SER A 31 -5.37 -20.21 -1.58
C SER A 31 -4.92 -19.09 -2.52
N PRO A 32 -5.12 -17.80 -2.22
CA PRO A 32 -4.35 -16.73 -2.87
C PRO A 32 -2.89 -16.86 -2.41
N GLY A 33 -2.23 -17.89 -2.91
CA GLY A 33 -0.88 -18.26 -2.60
C GLY A 33 0.03 -17.62 -3.64
N LEU A 34 0.83 -16.66 -3.19
CA LEU A 34 1.99 -16.14 -3.92
C LEU A 34 2.71 -17.28 -4.64
N THR A 35 2.84 -17.19 -5.96
CA THR A 35 3.80 -18.06 -6.64
C THR A 35 5.22 -17.55 -6.36
N CYS A 36 6.20 -18.44 -6.30
CA CYS A 36 7.59 -18.04 -6.08
C CYS A 36 8.11 -17.09 -7.19
N ALA A 37 7.57 -17.18 -8.40
CA ALA A 37 8.00 -16.36 -9.54
C ALA A 37 7.62 -14.89 -9.34
N ASP A 38 6.41 -14.62 -8.85
CA ASP A 38 5.88 -13.27 -8.64
C ASP A 38 6.63 -12.55 -7.51
N ARG A 39 6.87 -13.25 -6.40
CA ARG A 39 7.73 -12.75 -5.30
C ARG A 39 9.15 -12.45 -5.78
N ASN A 40 9.70 -13.27 -6.66
CA ASN A 40 11.04 -13.04 -7.20
C ASN A 40 11.11 -11.78 -8.07
N PHE A 41 10.05 -11.44 -8.81
CA PHE A 41 10.01 -10.20 -9.58
C PHE A 41 10.05 -8.98 -8.66
N VAL A 42 9.18 -8.91 -7.64
CA VAL A 42 9.16 -7.82 -6.65
C VAL A 42 10.53 -7.64 -6.01
N LEU A 43 11.13 -8.73 -5.49
CA LEU A 43 12.43 -8.67 -4.83
C LEU A 43 13.55 -8.23 -5.77
N LYS A 44 13.52 -8.68 -7.04
CA LYS A 44 14.50 -8.24 -8.04
C LYS A 44 14.37 -6.75 -8.34
N THR A 45 13.15 -6.24 -8.47
CA THR A 45 12.90 -4.80 -8.66
C THR A 45 13.40 -4.01 -7.46
N CYS A 46 13.04 -4.42 -6.24
CA CYS A 46 13.51 -3.77 -5.00
C CYS A 46 15.03 -3.76 -4.84
N ASN A 47 15.75 -4.76 -5.36
CA ASN A 47 17.21 -4.74 -5.29
C ASN A 47 17.86 -3.64 -6.17
N ASN A 48 17.09 -2.97 -7.02
CA ASN A 48 17.55 -1.84 -7.83
C ASN A 48 17.13 -0.48 -7.24
N THR A 49 16.30 -0.44 -6.20
CA THR A 49 15.92 0.81 -5.51
C THR A 49 17.01 1.24 -4.53
N ASP A 50 17.01 2.50 -4.12
CA ASP A 50 17.89 2.99 -3.06
C ASP A 50 17.48 2.45 -1.67
N THR A 51 16.25 1.93 -1.55
CA THR A 51 15.70 1.37 -0.31
C THR A 51 15.23 -0.10 -0.41
N PRO A 52 16.11 -1.09 -0.70
CA PRO A 52 15.70 -2.47 -1.02
C PRO A 52 14.84 -3.18 0.03
N ASP A 53 15.24 -3.09 1.31
CA ASP A 53 14.52 -3.76 2.41
C ASP A 53 13.14 -3.13 2.64
N LEU A 54 13.07 -1.80 2.55
CA LEU A 54 11.83 -1.03 2.69
C LEU A 54 10.87 -1.33 1.53
N CYS A 55 11.39 -1.31 0.30
CA CYS A 55 10.66 -1.70 -0.89
C CYS A 55 10.04 -3.08 -0.75
N ALA A 56 10.84 -4.07 -0.35
CA ALA A 56 10.36 -5.43 -0.16
C ALA A 56 9.30 -5.50 0.94
N GLN A 57 9.51 -4.83 2.07
CA GLN A 57 8.56 -4.79 3.18
C GLN A 57 7.21 -4.23 2.76
N ILE A 58 7.20 -3.08 2.08
CA ILE A 58 5.96 -2.40 1.68
C ILE A 58 5.26 -3.18 0.57
N LEU A 59 5.94 -3.47 -0.54
CA LEU A 59 5.30 -4.12 -1.69
C LEU A 59 4.81 -5.53 -1.37
N LEU A 60 5.56 -6.32 -0.59
CA LEU A 60 5.12 -7.67 -0.23
C LEU A 60 3.98 -7.69 0.80
N SER A 61 3.69 -6.55 1.45
CA SER A 61 2.53 -6.40 2.33
C SER A 61 1.24 -6.13 1.54
N ASP A 62 1.35 -5.63 0.30
CA ASP A 62 0.20 -5.45 -0.58
C ASP A 62 0.06 -6.66 -1.54
N PRO A 63 -1.07 -7.40 -1.48
CA PRO A 63 -1.26 -8.59 -2.32
C PRO A 63 -1.35 -8.26 -3.81
N ARG A 64 -1.55 -7.00 -4.22
CA ARG A 64 -1.59 -6.61 -5.64
C ARG A 64 -0.21 -6.65 -6.28
N SER A 65 0.86 -6.43 -5.51
CA SER A 65 2.24 -6.35 -6.00
C SER A 65 2.70 -7.62 -6.71
N VAL A 66 2.05 -8.75 -6.39
CA VAL A 66 2.40 -10.06 -6.96
C VAL A 66 1.81 -10.27 -8.35
N ASN A 67 0.81 -9.48 -8.74
CA ASN A 67 0.25 -9.51 -10.09
C ASN A 67 0.96 -8.53 -11.02
N ALA A 68 1.86 -7.70 -10.50
CA ALA A 68 2.62 -6.77 -11.31
C ALA A 68 3.66 -7.52 -12.15
N THR A 69 3.62 -7.30 -13.46
CA THR A 69 4.51 -7.96 -14.44
C THR A 69 5.68 -7.09 -14.88
N ASP A 70 5.66 -5.81 -14.51
CA ASP A 70 6.67 -4.82 -14.86
C ASP A 70 6.85 -3.77 -13.74
N VAL A 71 7.88 -2.93 -13.89
CA VAL A 71 8.21 -1.89 -12.89
C VAL A 71 7.09 -0.87 -12.82
N ARG A 72 6.46 -0.50 -13.94
CA ARG A 72 5.35 0.45 -13.98
C ARG A 72 4.19 -0.01 -13.11
N GLY A 73 3.78 -1.28 -13.20
CA GLY A 73 2.73 -1.83 -12.35
C GLY A 73 3.07 -1.83 -10.86
N LEU A 74 4.34 -2.01 -10.48
CA LEU A 74 4.78 -1.84 -9.08
C LEU A 74 4.77 -0.37 -8.66
N THR A 75 5.13 0.55 -9.56
CA THR A 75 5.06 1.99 -9.33
C THR A 75 3.61 2.45 -9.11
N ASP A 76 2.67 2.01 -9.94
CA ASP A 76 1.23 2.31 -9.79
C ASP A 76 0.73 1.86 -8.40
N ILE A 77 1.13 0.66 -7.97
CA ILE A 77 0.75 0.12 -6.65
C ILE A 77 1.39 0.93 -5.52
N ALA A 78 2.67 1.27 -5.62
CA ALA A 78 3.36 2.06 -4.60
C ALA A 78 2.76 3.47 -4.44
N LEU A 79 2.40 4.11 -5.55
CA LEU A 79 1.72 5.40 -5.54
C LEU A 79 0.34 5.33 -4.86
N ASP A 80 -0.46 4.30 -5.16
CA ASP A 80 -1.75 4.12 -4.48
C ASP A 80 -1.60 3.77 -2.98
N ILE A 81 -0.57 3.00 -2.59
CA ILE A 81 -0.25 2.76 -1.18
C ILE A 81 0.08 4.08 -0.48
N ALA A 82 0.99 4.86 -1.07
CA ALA A 82 1.43 6.13 -0.50
C ALA A 82 0.28 7.14 -0.40
N ALA A 83 -0.53 7.30 -1.46
CA ALA A 83 -1.66 8.24 -1.48
C ALA A 83 -2.70 7.89 -0.41
N ARG A 84 -3.03 6.61 -0.24
CA ARG A 84 -3.95 6.17 0.82
C ARG A 84 -3.41 6.37 2.22
N SER A 85 -2.10 6.19 2.41
CA SER A 85 -1.48 6.47 3.70
C SER A 85 -1.43 7.96 4.00
N ALA A 86 -1.18 8.80 2.99
CA ALA A 86 -1.24 10.25 3.12
C ALA A 86 -2.67 10.73 3.48
N ASP A 87 -3.72 10.21 2.83
CA ASP A 87 -5.12 10.46 3.23
C ASP A 87 -5.38 10.07 4.69
N SER A 88 -4.90 8.88 5.07
CA SER A 88 -5.07 8.36 6.42
C SER A 88 -4.31 9.19 7.45
N ALA A 89 -3.11 9.66 7.11
CA ALA A 89 -2.30 10.53 7.96
C ALA A 89 -2.96 11.90 8.12
N SER A 90 -3.48 12.48 7.03
CA SER A 90 -4.23 13.74 7.06
C SER A 90 -5.49 13.62 7.94
N SER A 91 -6.25 12.54 7.75
CA SER A 91 -7.45 12.27 8.57
C SER A 91 -7.09 12.08 10.05
N HIS A 92 -6.01 11.34 10.32
CA HIS A 92 -5.55 11.11 11.70
C HIS A 92 -5.07 12.40 12.37
N ALA A 93 -4.33 13.24 11.65
CA ALA A 93 -3.92 14.56 12.11
C ALA A 93 -5.14 15.45 12.43
N SER A 94 -6.18 15.41 11.59
CA SER A 94 -7.43 16.13 11.85
C SER A 94 -8.11 15.64 13.15
N ASP A 95 -8.24 14.33 13.34
CA ASP A 95 -8.82 13.76 14.57
C ASP A 95 -8.01 14.13 15.82
N LEU A 96 -6.68 14.16 15.70
CA LEU A 96 -5.80 14.59 16.78
C LEU A 96 -5.92 16.09 17.03
N SER A 97 -5.99 16.94 16.00
CA SER A 97 -6.16 18.38 16.15
C SER A 97 -7.41 18.71 16.98
N ASP A 98 -8.55 18.08 16.64
CA ASP A 98 -9.80 18.23 17.39
C ASP A 98 -9.65 17.80 18.85
N LYS A 99 -8.88 16.74 19.12
CA LYS A 99 -8.62 16.24 20.48
C LYS A 99 -7.70 17.19 21.28
N TYR A 100 -6.79 17.88 20.60
CA TYR A 100 -5.83 18.80 21.21
C TYR A 100 -6.31 20.26 21.15
N GLU A 101 -7.60 20.50 20.92
CA GLU A 101 -8.17 21.85 20.84
C GLU A 101 -7.73 22.75 22.02
N GLY A 102 -7.10 23.88 21.71
CA GLY A 102 -6.58 24.85 22.67
C GLY A 102 -5.24 24.48 23.32
N LEU A 103 -4.62 23.36 22.92
CA LEU A 103 -3.29 22.95 23.36
C LEU A 103 -2.22 23.30 22.31
N PRO A 104 -0.94 23.42 22.71
CA PRO A 104 0.15 23.76 21.79
C PRO A 104 0.28 22.83 20.58
N GLU A 105 -0.12 21.57 20.70
CA GLU A 105 -0.05 20.60 19.60
C GLU A 105 -1.08 20.85 18.48
N GLN A 106 -2.12 21.64 18.72
CA GLN A 106 -3.21 21.83 17.75
C GLN A 106 -2.71 22.43 16.42
N GLU A 107 -1.93 23.52 16.48
CA GLU A 107 -1.45 24.21 15.28
C GLU A 107 -0.50 23.34 14.44
N PRO A 108 0.51 22.64 15.02
CA PRO A 108 1.26 21.62 14.29
C PRO A 108 0.39 20.53 13.66
N LEU A 109 -0.64 20.06 14.34
CA LEU A 109 -1.54 19.03 13.82
C LEU A 109 -2.39 19.52 12.65
N ASP A 110 -2.83 20.78 12.66
CA ASP A 110 -3.50 21.41 11.52
C ASP A 110 -2.56 21.48 10.30
N LEU A 111 -1.29 21.84 10.50
CA LEU A 111 -0.28 21.82 9.44
C LEU A 111 0.02 20.40 8.95
N CYS A 112 0.03 19.40 9.83
CA CYS A 112 0.16 17.99 9.44
C CYS A 112 -0.98 17.54 8.54
N LYS A 113 -2.21 17.92 8.89
CA LYS A 113 -3.40 17.61 8.10
C LYS A 113 -3.29 18.21 6.70
N GLU A 114 -2.94 19.49 6.61
CA GLU A 114 -2.78 20.20 5.34
C GLU A 114 -1.66 19.57 4.49
N GLY A 115 -0.46 19.42 5.06
CA GLY A 115 0.70 18.85 4.36
C GLY A 115 0.44 17.45 3.81
N TRP A 116 -0.17 16.55 4.60
CA TRP A 116 -0.52 15.21 4.11
C TRP A 116 -1.68 15.20 3.12
N SER A 117 -2.61 16.16 3.20
CA SER A 117 -3.68 16.30 2.20
C SER A 117 -3.09 16.72 0.85
N GLU A 118 -2.21 17.71 0.85
CA GLU A 118 -1.52 18.18 -0.37
C GLU A 118 -0.62 17.08 -0.96
N ALA A 119 0.15 16.40 -0.10
CA ALA A 119 0.96 15.25 -0.54
C ALA A 119 0.12 14.13 -1.15
N ALA A 120 -1.09 13.87 -0.64
CA ALA A 120 -1.99 12.88 -1.22
C ALA A 120 -2.45 13.28 -2.64
N ASP A 121 -2.71 14.56 -2.87
CA ASP A 121 -3.06 15.08 -4.19
C ASP A 121 -1.87 15.02 -5.15
N ASP A 122 -0.68 15.44 -4.70
CA ASP A 122 0.56 15.31 -5.47
C ASP A 122 0.84 13.86 -5.89
N LEU A 123 0.60 12.88 -4.99
CA LEU A 123 0.78 11.46 -5.30
C LEU A 123 -0.18 10.96 -6.39
N ARG A 124 -1.41 11.49 -6.43
CA ARG A 124 -2.38 11.18 -7.49
C ARG A 124 -1.97 11.83 -8.80
N ASP A 125 -1.53 13.08 -8.77
CA ASP A 125 -1.03 13.80 -9.95
C ASP A 125 0.23 13.10 -10.52
N ALA A 126 1.12 12.63 -9.66
CA ALA A 126 2.27 11.82 -10.07
C ALA A 126 1.84 10.50 -10.72
N HIS A 127 0.79 9.85 -10.22
CA HIS A 127 0.19 8.67 -10.84
C HIS A 127 -0.33 8.98 -12.25
N GLU A 128 -1.04 10.09 -12.45
CA GLU A 128 -1.48 10.50 -13.79
C GLU A 128 -0.30 10.69 -14.75
N GLN A 129 0.81 11.28 -14.27
CA GLN A 129 2.02 11.42 -15.07
C GLN A 129 2.70 10.08 -15.39
N VAL A 130 2.62 9.08 -14.51
CA VAL A 130 3.08 7.71 -14.79
C VAL A 130 2.22 7.05 -15.88
N ASP A 131 0.90 7.27 -15.86
CA ASP A 131 -0.01 6.79 -16.90
C ASP A 131 0.28 7.41 -18.27
N GLU A 132 0.73 8.66 -18.30
CA GLU A 132 1.19 9.37 -19.50
C GLU A 132 2.64 9.03 -19.91
N ALA A 133 3.31 8.15 -19.17
CA ALA A 133 4.73 7.83 -19.30
C ALA A 133 5.67 9.06 -19.16
N ASN A 134 5.20 10.11 -18.49
CA ASN A 134 5.97 11.32 -18.19
C ASN A 134 6.68 11.20 -16.83
N TYR A 135 7.61 10.24 -16.74
CA TYR A 135 8.29 9.91 -15.50
C TYR A 135 9.16 11.04 -14.93
N THR A 136 9.58 12.01 -15.76
CA THR A 136 10.29 13.19 -15.29
C THR A 136 9.36 14.12 -14.52
N ALA A 137 8.15 14.34 -15.03
CA ALA A 137 7.15 15.13 -14.31
C ALA A 137 6.67 14.39 -13.05
N ALA A 138 6.44 13.08 -13.13
CA ALA A 138 6.07 12.27 -11.97
C ALA A 138 7.12 12.38 -10.85
N ALA A 139 8.41 12.28 -11.19
CA ALA A 139 9.51 12.41 -10.22
C ALA A 139 9.61 13.82 -9.60
N ARG A 140 9.25 14.86 -10.36
CA ARG A 140 9.17 16.24 -9.82
C ARG A 140 8.03 16.35 -8.81
N ILE A 141 6.83 15.90 -9.20
CA ILE A 141 5.61 16.01 -8.38
C ILE A 141 5.75 15.20 -7.09
N ILE A 142 6.32 13.99 -7.14
CA ILE A 142 6.53 13.23 -5.90
C ILE A 142 7.56 13.90 -4.96
N GLY A 143 8.48 14.71 -5.50
CA GLY A 143 9.32 15.59 -4.69
C GLY A 143 8.52 16.64 -3.92
N GLU A 144 7.46 17.18 -4.53
CA GLU A 144 6.51 18.10 -3.88
C GLU A 144 5.75 17.36 -2.76
N ALA A 145 5.32 16.12 -2.99
CA ALA A 145 4.71 15.27 -1.96
C ALA A 145 5.66 15.03 -0.77
N VAL A 146 6.96 14.83 -1.01
CA VAL A 146 7.98 14.70 0.04
C VAL A 146 8.10 15.99 0.85
N ASP A 147 8.18 17.13 0.18
CA ASP A 147 8.29 18.44 0.84
C ASP A 147 7.04 18.74 1.67
N ASN A 148 5.85 18.45 1.15
CA ASN A 148 4.56 18.61 1.84
C ASN A 148 4.44 17.67 3.04
N GLY A 149 4.86 16.40 2.91
CA GLY A 149 4.91 15.46 4.04
C GLY A 149 5.88 15.88 5.15
N ASN A 150 6.98 16.57 4.81
CA ASN A 150 7.96 17.06 5.80
C ASN A 150 7.44 18.25 6.65
N VAL A 151 6.33 18.89 6.26
CA VAL A 151 5.75 20.02 6.99
C VAL A 151 5.37 19.62 8.42
N CYS A 152 4.84 18.41 8.62
CA CYS A 152 4.31 17.96 9.90
C CYS A 152 5.40 17.85 10.99
N GLU A 153 6.40 17.00 10.80
CA GLU A 153 7.52 16.88 11.77
C GLU A 153 8.27 18.21 11.96
N LYS A 154 8.36 19.03 10.90
CA LYS A 154 8.96 20.36 10.99
C LYS A 154 8.15 21.29 11.90
N ALA A 155 6.83 21.30 11.80
CA ALA A 155 5.97 22.13 12.64
C ALA A 155 6.12 21.78 14.13
N PHE A 156 6.10 20.49 14.47
CA PHE A 156 6.36 20.04 15.85
C PHE A 156 7.75 20.45 16.33
N ALA A 157 8.77 20.31 15.49
CA ALA A 157 10.14 20.66 15.84
C ALA A 157 10.34 22.18 16.04
N ASP A 158 9.72 23.01 15.19
CA ASP A 158 9.78 24.47 15.26
C ASP A 158 9.15 24.99 16.56
N ASP A 159 8.12 24.32 17.08
CA ASP A 159 7.48 24.61 18.38
C ASP A 159 8.20 23.97 19.58
N GLY A 160 9.25 23.19 19.34
CA GLY A 160 9.97 22.46 20.39
C GLY A 160 9.15 21.36 21.06
N LEU A 161 8.13 20.86 20.35
CA LEU A 161 7.23 19.81 20.80
C LEU A 161 7.70 18.44 20.32
N LYS A 162 7.32 17.39 21.06
CA LYS A 162 7.48 16.03 20.58
C LYS A 162 6.29 15.70 19.68
N SER A 163 6.56 15.34 18.43
CA SER A 163 5.51 14.91 17.50
C SER A 163 4.72 13.72 18.03
N VAL A 164 3.41 13.89 18.06
CA VAL A 164 2.45 12.79 18.29
C VAL A 164 2.11 12.06 16.98
N MET A 165 2.60 12.55 15.84
CA MET A 165 2.45 11.97 14.51
C MET A 165 3.66 11.15 14.05
N ALA A 166 4.80 11.19 14.77
CA ALA A 166 6.09 10.66 14.32
C ALA A 166 6.08 9.28 13.65
N ASP A 167 5.37 8.30 14.22
CA ASP A 167 5.32 6.94 13.65
C ASP A 167 4.47 6.89 12.36
N VAL A 168 3.37 7.66 12.32
CA VAL A 168 2.47 7.77 11.16
C VAL A 168 3.17 8.51 10.02
N ASP A 169 3.83 9.62 10.36
CA ASP A 169 4.63 10.42 9.44
C ASP A 169 5.76 9.59 8.83
N LYS A 170 6.53 8.89 9.68
CA LYS A 170 7.63 8.04 9.19
C LYS A 170 7.13 6.96 8.25
N THR A 171 6.03 6.29 8.60
CA THR A 171 5.45 5.23 7.78
C THR A 171 4.98 5.76 6.43
N THR A 172 4.33 6.92 6.42
CA THR A 172 3.81 7.54 5.19
C THR A 172 4.94 8.04 4.32
N SER A 173 5.93 8.75 4.90
CA SER A 173 7.14 9.19 4.19
C SER A 173 7.92 8.03 3.57
N ASP A 174 8.02 6.90 4.26
CA ASP A 174 8.67 5.70 3.72
C ASP A 174 7.98 5.16 2.46
N GLN A 175 6.65 5.23 2.42
CA GLN A 175 5.88 4.80 1.26
C GLN A 175 5.99 5.79 0.10
N VAL A 176 6.05 7.09 0.39
CA VAL A 176 6.33 8.13 -0.62
C VAL A 176 7.73 7.94 -1.22
N VAL A 177 8.74 7.72 -0.39
CA VAL A 177 10.12 7.47 -0.83
C VAL A 177 10.21 6.23 -1.71
N LEU A 178 9.53 5.15 -1.33
CA LEU A 178 9.45 3.96 -2.18
C LEU A 178 8.87 4.27 -3.57
N ALA A 179 7.75 5.00 -3.63
CA ALA A 179 7.15 5.36 -4.91
C ALA A 179 8.11 6.22 -5.76
N MET A 180 8.89 7.11 -5.14
CA MET A 180 9.92 7.91 -5.81
C MET A 180 11.07 7.05 -6.35
N ASP A 181 11.54 6.08 -5.57
CA ASP A 181 12.57 5.12 -5.99
C ASP A 181 12.11 4.33 -7.23
N LEU A 182 10.87 3.85 -7.23
CA LEU A 182 10.31 3.09 -8.35
C LEU A 182 10.09 3.94 -9.61
N ILE A 183 9.67 5.20 -9.48
CA ILE A 183 9.62 6.15 -10.60
C ILE A 183 11.02 6.36 -11.18
N SER A 184 12.05 6.45 -10.33
CA SER A 184 13.43 6.64 -10.76
C SER A 184 13.95 5.48 -11.63
N LEU A 185 13.49 4.25 -11.36
CA LEU A 185 13.78 3.08 -12.21
C LEU A 185 13.17 3.17 -13.62
N LEU A 186 12.08 3.93 -13.78
CA LEU A 186 11.40 4.15 -15.07
C LEU A 186 12.04 5.29 -15.88
N ASN A 187 12.81 6.17 -15.23
CA ASN A 187 13.49 7.32 -15.85
C ASN A 187 14.83 6.98 -16.53
N VAL A 188 15.20 5.69 -16.62
CA VAL A 188 16.46 5.27 -17.28
C VAL A 188 16.30 5.33 -18.81
N PRO A 189 17.24 5.96 -19.54
CA PRO A 189 17.20 6.06 -21.01
C PRO A 189 17.37 4.74 -21.76
#